data_AF-A0A919NUW9-F1
#
_entry.id   AF-A0A919NUW9-F1
#
_cell.length_a   1.000
_cell.length_b   1.000
_cell.length_c   1.000
_cell.angle_alpha   90.00
_cell.angle_beta   90.00
_cell.angle_gamma   90.00
#
_symmetry.space_group_name_H-M   'P 1'
#
loop_
_entity.id
_entity.type
_entity.pdbx_description
1 polymer ?
#
loop_
_entity_poly.entity_id
_entity_poly.type
_entity_poly.pdbx_seq_one_letter_code
_entity_poly.pdbx_strand_id
1 'polypeptide(L)'
;MTPSMHEPPAEAGRFITVSLAIENRYEGGLLIPTQVTNVVIPAPPDEGDADAMDAWEYDHIYSFTGTGRTHGNSWYDVTVTACSDASLIGSSYAFGY
;
A
#
# COMPACT_ATOMS: atom_id res chain seq x y z
N MET A 1 -15.59 28.65 -29.73
CA MET A 1 -15.48 27.28 -29.20
C MET A 1 -14.08 27.15 -28.63
N THR A 2 -13.92 27.39 -27.33
CA THR A 2 -12.67 27.19 -26.60
C THR A 2 -12.55 25.70 -26.27
N PRO A 3 -11.38 25.06 -26.50
CA PRO A 3 -11.21 23.65 -26.16
C PRO A 3 -11.22 23.49 -24.64
N SER A 4 -11.99 22.52 -24.15
CA SER A 4 -11.88 21.99 -22.80
C SER A 4 -10.45 21.53 -22.58
N MET A 5 -9.66 22.37 -21.90
CA MET A 5 -8.50 21.86 -21.20
C MET A 5 -9.06 21.04 -20.04
N HIS A 6 -8.83 19.74 -20.15
CA HIS A 6 -8.91 18.76 -19.06
C HIS A 6 -8.19 19.36 -17.85
N GLU A 7 -8.93 19.99 -16.94
CA GLU A 7 -8.46 20.18 -15.58
C GLU A 7 -8.22 18.75 -15.05
N PRO A 8 -6.98 18.35 -14.71
CA PRO A 8 -6.85 17.19 -13.85
C PRO A 8 -7.66 17.54 -12.60
N PRO A 9 -8.56 16.68 -12.09
CA PRO A 9 -9.12 16.92 -10.78
C PRO A 9 -7.91 17.15 -9.86
N ALA A 10 -7.88 18.31 -9.22
CA ALA A 10 -6.87 18.63 -8.24
C ALA A 10 -7.12 17.78 -6.99
N GLU A 11 -7.02 16.45 -7.11
CA GLU A 11 -6.45 15.65 -6.05
C GLU A 11 -4.98 16.05 -6.01
N ALA A 12 -4.69 17.21 -5.41
CA ALA A 12 -3.39 17.43 -4.81
C ALA A 12 -3.28 16.41 -3.69
N GLY A 13 -3.05 15.15 -4.05
CA GLY A 13 -2.96 14.02 -3.15
C GLY A 13 -1.91 14.37 -2.12
N ARG A 14 -2.34 14.57 -0.89
CA ARG A 14 -1.43 14.77 0.23
C ARG A 14 -0.47 13.58 0.20
N PHE A 15 0.84 13.78 0.11
CA PHE A 15 1.77 12.66 0.20
C PHE A 15 2.06 12.35 1.66
N ILE A 16 2.22 11.07 1.96
CA ILE A 16 2.65 10.58 3.27
C ILE A 16 3.95 9.80 3.13
N THR A 17 4.79 9.91 4.15
CA THR A 17 5.96 9.05 4.32
C THR A 17 5.57 7.88 5.21
N VAL A 18 5.79 6.66 4.74
CA VAL A 18 5.45 5.43 5.47
C VAL A 18 6.64 4.48 5.55
N SER A 19 6.69 3.71 6.63
CA SER A 19 7.59 2.56 6.80
C SER A 19 6.77 1.32 7.11
N LEU A 20 7.04 0.24 6.39
CA LEU A 20 6.26 -0.99 6.38
C LEU A 20 7.12 -2.16 6.85
N ALA A 21 6.55 -3.01 7.70
CA ALA A 21 7.04 -4.36 7.95
C ALA A 21 6.16 -5.35 7.18
N ILE A 22 6.76 -6.19 6.36
CA ILE A 22 6.05 -7.08 5.44
C ILE A 22 6.48 -8.52 5.73
N GLU A 23 5.52 -9.38 6.03
CA GLU A 23 5.73 -10.83 6.14
C GLU A 23 5.30 -11.50 4.83
N ASN A 24 6.26 -11.83 3.95
CA ASN A 24 5.95 -12.56 2.71
C ASN A 24 5.95 -14.06 2.97
N ARG A 25 4.77 -14.67 3.01
CA ARG A 25 4.56 -16.11 3.21
C ARG A 25 4.27 -16.78 1.87
N TYR A 26 4.97 -17.87 1.59
CA TYR A 26 4.82 -18.62 0.35
C TYR A 26 4.42 -20.07 0.63
N GLU A 27 3.82 -20.69 -0.39
CA GLU A 27 3.56 -22.12 -0.41
C GLU A 27 4.83 -22.93 -0.08
N GLY A 28 4.68 -23.94 0.78
CA GLY A 28 5.82 -24.70 1.32
C GLY A 28 6.40 -24.17 2.64
N GLY A 29 5.80 -23.11 3.21
CA GLY A 29 6.13 -22.60 4.55
C GLY A 29 7.30 -21.63 4.59
N LEU A 30 7.73 -21.12 3.43
CA LEU A 30 8.78 -20.10 3.35
C LEU A 30 8.21 -18.74 3.79
N LEU A 31 8.84 -18.14 4.80
CA LEU A 31 8.54 -16.79 5.29
C LEU A 31 9.76 -15.88 5.06
N ILE A 32 9.56 -14.79 4.33
CA ILE A 32 10.58 -13.77 4.06
C ILE A 32 10.12 -12.44 4.66
N PRO A 33 10.61 -12.08 5.86
CA PRO A 33 10.36 -10.75 6.41
C PRO A 33 11.10 -9.70 5.57
N THR A 34 10.39 -8.63 5.23
CA THR A 34 10.91 -7.50 4.44
C THR A 34 10.57 -6.19 5.15
N GLN A 35 11.48 -5.24 5.10
CA GLN A 35 11.28 -3.91 5.66
C GLN A 35 11.41 -2.87 4.57
N VAL A 36 10.45 -1.95 4.54
CA VAL A 36 10.45 -0.76 3.68
C VAL A 36 10.47 0.45 4.60
N THR A 37 11.38 1.39 4.36
CA THR A 37 11.56 2.54 5.25
C THR A 37 11.49 3.86 4.49
N ASN A 38 10.79 4.82 5.09
CA ASN A 38 10.66 6.20 4.62
C ASN A 38 10.28 6.34 3.14
N VAL A 39 9.37 5.50 2.65
CA VAL A 39 8.84 5.63 1.28
C VAL A 39 7.73 6.66 1.25
N VAL A 40 7.69 7.44 0.16
CA VAL A 40 6.67 8.47 -0.04
C VAL A 40 5.61 7.90 -0.98
N ILE A 41 4.36 7.85 -0.52
CA ILE A 41 3.20 7.40 -1.29
C ILE A 41 2.07 8.43 -1.18
N PRO A 42 1.10 8.45 -2.12
CA PRO A 42 -0.12 9.22 -1.94
C PRO A 42 -0.81 8.86 -0.62
N ALA A 43 -1.43 9.82 0.06
CA ALA A 43 -2.28 9.56 1.22
C ALA A 43 -3.48 8.71 0.78
N PRO A 44 -4.02 7.87 1.68
CA PRO A 44 -5.24 7.14 1.41
C PRO A 44 -6.41 8.11 1.19
N PRO A 45 -7.46 7.68 0.47
CA PRO A 45 -8.70 8.43 0.34
C PRO A 45 -9.39 8.63 1.70
N ASP A 46 -10.30 9.61 1.76
CA ASP A 46 -11.08 9.88 2.98
C ASP A 46 -11.91 8.65 3.40
N GLU A 47 -12.11 8.50 4.72
CA GLU A 47 -12.92 7.40 5.27
C GLU A 47 -14.35 7.41 4.70
N GLY A 48 -14.76 6.30 4.10
CA GLY A 48 -16.12 6.11 3.58
C GLY A 48 -16.21 5.51 2.18
N ASP A 49 -15.11 5.49 1.43
CA ASP A 49 -15.03 4.83 0.12
C ASP A 49 -14.12 3.60 0.19
N ALA A 50 -14.75 2.44 0.43
CA ALA A 50 -14.03 1.18 0.58
C ALA A 50 -13.36 0.71 -0.72
N ASP A 51 -13.99 0.98 -1.87
CA ASP A 51 -13.46 0.58 -3.18
C ASP A 51 -12.23 1.44 -3.54
N ALA A 52 -12.27 2.74 -3.23
CA ALA A 52 -11.11 3.62 -3.39
C ALA A 52 -9.97 3.25 -2.43
N MET A 53 -10.30 2.87 -1.18
CA MET A 53 -9.29 2.42 -0.22
C MET A 53 -8.61 1.11 -0.69
N ASP A 54 -9.39 0.11 -1.14
CA ASP A 54 -8.84 -1.15 -1.66
C ASP A 54 -7.94 -0.92 -2.89
N ALA A 55 -8.37 -0.07 -3.83
CA ALA A 55 -7.54 0.32 -4.97
C ALA A 55 -6.24 1.01 -4.55
N TRP A 56 -6.31 1.94 -3.58
CA TRP A 56 -5.14 2.63 -3.05
C TRP A 56 -4.16 1.66 -2.35
N GLU A 57 -4.67 0.73 -1.54
CA GLU A 57 -3.88 -0.30 -0.88
C GLU A 57 -3.18 -1.20 -1.91
N TYR A 58 -3.88 -1.58 -2.97
CA TYR A 58 -3.34 -2.39 -4.05
C TYR A 58 -2.25 -1.66 -4.85
N ASP A 59 -2.45 -0.39 -5.18
CA ASP A 59 -1.48 0.36 -5.97
C ASP A 59 -0.22 0.74 -5.17
N HIS A 60 -0.38 1.07 -3.88
CA HIS A 60 0.68 1.69 -3.09
C HIS A 60 1.25 0.83 -1.96
N ILE A 61 0.51 -0.12 -1.40
CA ILE A 61 1.01 -1.00 -0.33
C ILE A 61 1.40 -2.36 -0.90
N TYR A 62 0.53 -2.98 -1.70
CA TYR A 62 0.78 -4.29 -2.28
C TYR A 62 2.02 -4.32 -3.19
N SER A 63 2.33 -3.20 -3.88
CA SER A 63 3.51 -3.07 -4.75
C SER A 63 4.86 -3.26 -4.03
N PHE A 64 4.90 -3.17 -2.70
CA PHE A 64 6.08 -3.46 -1.89
C PHE A 64 6.20 -4.93 -1.44
N THR A 65 5.16 -5.74 -1.67
CA THR A 65 5.11 -7.16 -1.29
C THR A 65 5.68 -8.06 -2.40
N GLY A 66 5.67 -9.39 -2.20
CA GLY A 66 6.13 -10.34 -3.21
C GLY A 66 7.64 -10.51 -3.28
N THR A 67 8.37 -10.02 -2.27
CA THR A 67 9.84 -10.15 -2.21
C THR A 67 10.24 -11.62 -2.13
N GLY A 68 10.93 -12.12 -3.16
CA GLY A 68 11.39 -13.51 -3.25
C GLY A 68 10.35 -14.49 -3.78
N ARG A 69 9.25 -14.01 -4.40
CA ARG A 69 8.23 -14.87 -5.00
C ARG A 69 8.82 -15.70 -6.14
N THR A 70 8.66 -17.02 -6.05
CA THR A 70 9.13 -17.96 -7.08
C THR A 70 7.97 -18.59 -7.83
N HIS A 71 7.06 -19.31 -7.17
CA HIS A 71 5.78 -19.82 -7.72
C HIS A 71 4.82 -20.24 -6.58
N GLY A 72 3.52 -20.39 -6.87
CA GLY A 72 2.52 -20.91 -5.91
C GLY A 72 1.68 -19.86 -5.19
N ASN A 73 0.88 -20.34 -4.22
CA ASN A 73 0.06 -19.51 -3.33
C ASN A 73 0.96 -18.63 -2.45
N SER A 74 0.44 -17.45 -2.10
CA SER A 74 1.21 -16.46 -1.37
C SER A 74 0.31 -15.59 -0.51
N TRP A 75 0.76 -15.30 0.71
CA TRP A 75 0.09 -14.47 1.69
C TRP A 75 1.07 -13.40 2.17
N TYR A 76 0.61 -12.17 2.28
CA TYR A 76 1.42 -11.02 2.63
C TYR A 76 0.72 -10.26 3.75
N ASP A 77 1.34 -10.22 4.92
CA ASP A 77 0.88 -9.40 6.02
C ASP A 77 1.76 -8.15 6.09
N VAL A 78 1.17 -6.98 5.89
CA VAL A 78 1.87 -5.68 5.92
C VAL A 78 1.43 -4.92 7.15
N THR A 79 2.37 -4.42 7.93
CA THR A 79 2.11 -3.58 9.10
C THR A 79 2.80 -2.24 8.93
N VAL A 80 2.07 -1.15 9.14
CA VAL A 80 2.62 0.21 9.17
C VAL A 80 3.34 0.43 10.50
N THR A 81 4.66 0.57 10.44
CA THR A 81 5.52 0.73 11.62
C THR A 81 5.81 2.20 11.94
N ALA A 82 5.82 3.06 10.93
CA ALA A 82 5.93 4.50 11.08
C ALA A 82 5.22 5.18 9.91
N CYS A 83 4.56 6.31 10.17
CA CYS A 83 3.94 7.12 9.14
C CYS A 83 3.96 8.59 9.56
N SER A 84 4.06 9.50 8.59
CA SER A 84 3.86 10.94 8.83
C SER A 84 2.43 11.27 9.23
N ASP A 85 1.46 10.39 8.92
CA ASP A 85 0.13 10.41 9.50
C ASP A 85 0.03 9.36 10.62
N ALA A 86 0.00 9.81 11.87
CA ALA A 86 0.05 8.92 13.03
C ALA A 86 -1.17 8.00 13.15
N SER A 87 -2.29 8.34 12.50
CA SER A 87 -3.50 7.51 12.50
C SER A 87 -3.30 6.15 11.82
N LEU A 88 -2.33 6.07 10.89
CA LEU A 88 -2.02 4.85 10.14
C LEU A 88 -1.01 3.95 10.87
N ILE A 89 -0.36 4.42 11.94
CA ILE A 89 0.65 3.63 12.65
C ILE A 89 -0.05 2.48 13.39
N GLY A 90 0.40 1.25 13.14
CA GLY A 90 -0.21 0.04 13.68
C GLY A 90 -1.31 -0.55 12.81
N SER A 91 -1.70 0.13 11.71
CA SER A 91 -2.59 -0.45 10.71
C SER A 91 -1.93 -1.66 10.03
N SER A 92 -2.74 -2.67 9.74
CA SER A 92 -2.31 -3.90 9.10
C SER A 92 -3.16 -4.22 7.88
N TYR A 93 -2.51 -4.57 6.78
CA TYR A 93 -3.11 -4.93 5.50
C TYR A 93 -2.71 -6.35 5.13
N ALA A 94 -3.68 -7.17 4.74
CA ALA A 94 -3.45 -8.55 4.38
C ALA A 94 -3.80 -8.77 2.90
N PHE A 95 -2.82 -9.24 2.13
CA PHE A 95 -3.00 -9.56 0.72
C PHE A 95 -2.69 -11.03 0.49
N GLY A 96 -3.41 -11.70 -0.40
CA GLY A 96 -3.12 -13.09 -0.70
C GLY A 96 -4.15 -13.74 -1.60
N TYR A 97 -3.79 -14.90 -2.13
CA TYR A 97 -4.62 -15.71 -3.03
C TYR A 97 -4.50 -17.17 -2.63
#